data_AF-A0A8B7JPM9-F1
#
_entry.id   AF-A0A8B7JPM9-F1
#
_cell.length_a   1.000
_cell.length_b   1.000
_cell.length_c   1.000
_cell.angle_alpha   90.00
_cell.angle_beta   90.00
_cell.angle_gamma   90.00
#
_symmetry.space_group_name_H-M   'P 1'
#
loop_
_entity.id
_entity.type
_entity.pdbx_description
1 polymer ?
#
loop_
_entity_poly.entity_id
_entity_poly.type
_entity_poly.pdbx_seq_one_letter_code
_entity_poly.pdbx_strand_id
1 'polypeptide(L)' 'MGKKTWFSIPEKNRPLKDRINIVLSRELKETPKGAHYLSKSLDDALALLDSPELKSKVDMVWIVGGTSVYKVHLE' A
#
# COMPACT_ATOMS: atom_id res chain seq x y z
N MET A 1 2.90 -0.38 0.35
CA MET A 1 3.95 -1.40 0.63
C MET A 1 3.77 -2.60 -0.30
N GLY A 2 4.80 -3.37 -0.59
CA GLY A 2 4.70 -4.56 -1.47
C GLY A 2 4.03 -5.78 -0.81
N LYS A 3 3.50 -6.72 -1.62
CA LYS A 3 2.86 -7.98 -1.19
C LYS A 3 3.66 -8.73 -0.11
N LYS A 4 4.95 -8.98 -0.36
CA LYS A 4 5.82 -9.73 0.57
C LYS A 4 5.96 -9.02 1.92
N THR A 5 6.10 -7.70 1.90
CA THR A 5 6.16 -6.87 3.12
C THR A 5 4.85 -6.91 3.90
N TRP A 6 3.70 -6.89 3.21
CA TRP A 6 2.41 -7.02 3.88
C TRP A 6 2.29 -8.36 4.61
N PHE A 7 2.60 -9.47 3.94
CA PHE A 7 2.50 -10.80 4.55
C PHE A 7 3.58 -11.13 5.57
N SER A 8 4.68 -10.36 5.64
CA SER A 8 5.66 -10.50 6.72
C SER A 8 5.20 -9.86 8.04
N ILE A 9 4.15 -9.03 8.03
CA ILE A 9 3.59 -8.44 9.26
C ILE A 9 2.69 -9.49 9.94
N PRO A 10 2.89 -9.78 11.24
CA PRO A 10 2.03 -10.70 11.98
C PRO A 10 0.54 -10.31 11.84
N GLU A 11 -0.36 -11.29 11.72
CA GLU A 11 -1.80 -11.04 11.50
C GLU A 11 -2.42 -10.11 12.54
N LYS A 12 -2.05 -10.28 13.82
CA LYS A 12 -2.51 -9.41 14.92
C LYS A 12 -2.11 -7.94 14.80
N ASN A 13 -1.09 -7.65 13.98
CA ASN A 13 -0.56 -6.31 13.74
C ASN A 13 -0.99 -5.76 12.37
N ARG A 14 -1.89 -6.45 11.65
CA ARG A 14 -2.46 -6.01 10.38
C ARG A 14 -3.93 -5.55 10.57
N PRO A 15 -4.33 -4.42 9.98
CA PRO A 15 -3.48 -3.41 9.35
C PRO A 15 -2.61 -2.68 10.37
N LEU A 16 -1.63 -1.94 9.87
CA LEU A 16 -0.90 -0.99 10.69
C LEU A 16 -1.87 0.06 11.22
N LYS A 17 -1.99 0.16 12.55
CA LYS A 17 -2.94 1.07 13.23
C LYS A 17 -2.76 2.52 12.80
N ASP A 18 -3.88 3.24 12.78
CA ASP A 18 -4.01 4.68 12.50
C ASP A 18 -3.46 5.11 11.14
N ARG A 19 -3.43 4.17 10.17
CA ARG A 19 -2.88 4.38 8.83
C ARG A 19 -3.73 3.70 7.76
N ILE A 20 -3.81 4.35 6.60
CA ILE A 20 -4.33 3.72 5.39
C ILE A 20 -3.24 2.80 4.83
N ASN A 21 -3.56 1.52 4.72
CA ASN A 21 -2.62 0.50 4.27
C ASN A 21 -2.95 0.11 2.82
N ILE A 22 -2.07 0.51 1.89
CA ILE A 22 -2.15 0.16 0.46
C ILE A 22 -1.11 -0.93 0.17
N VAL A 23 -1.57 -2.07 -0.35
CA VAL A 23 -0.72 -3.19 -0.76
C VAL A 23 -0.49 -3.15 -2.27
N LEU A 24 0.76 -3.27 -2.69
CA LEU A 24 1.15 -3.34 -4.09
C LEU A 24 1.36 -4.80 -4.50
N SER A 25 0.61 -5.27 -5.48
CA SER A 25 0.75 -6.60 -6.06
C SER A 25 0.15 -6.68 -7.46
N ARG A 26 0.84 -7.36 -8.36
CA ARG A 26 0.34 -7.69 -9.71
C ARG A 26 -0.39 -9.04 -9.75
N GLU A 27 -0.17 -9.89 -8.75
CA GLU A 27 -0.69 -11.27 -8.69
C GLU A 27 -1.98 -11.39 -7.87
N LEU A 28 -2.19 -10.48 -6.92
CA LEU A 28 -3.39 -10.51 -6.10
C LEU A 28 -4.56 -9.97 -6.93
N LYS A 29 -5.69 -10.69 -6.88
CA LYS A 29 -6.93 -10.27 -7.53
C LYS A 29 -7.82 -9.44 -6.61
N GLU A 30 -7.67 -9.64 -5.30
CA GLU A 30 -8.51 -9.03 -4.28
C GLU A 30 -7.65 -8.43 -3.17
N THR A 31 -8.18 -7.39 -2.51
CA THR A 31 -7.53 -6.74 -1.38
C THR A 31 -7.29 -7.75 -0.25
N PRO A 32 -6.03 -7.93 0.22
CA PRO A 32 -5.74 -8.82 1.32
C PRO A 32 -6.56 -8.48 2.56
N LYS A 33 -6.94 -9.50 3.34
CA LYS A 33 -7.67 -9.32 4.60
C LYS A 33 -7.02 -8.26 5.49
N GLY A 34 -7.80 -7.23 5.84
CA GLY A 34 -7.38 -6.12 6.70
C GLY A 34 -6.64 -4.98 5.99
N ALA A 35 -6.18 -5.15 4.74
CA ALA A 35 -5.68 -4.03 3.96
C ALA A 35 -6.84 -3.14 3.49
N HIS A 36 -6.57 -1.86 3.30
CA HIS A 36 -7.59 -0.91 2.86
C HIS A 36 -7.72 -0.93 1.33
N TYR A 37 -6.59 -0.99 0.63
CA TYR A 37 -6.55 -0.94 -0.82
C TYR A 37 -5.49 -1.88 -1.39
N LEU A 38 -5.75 -2.39 -2.60
CA LEU A 38 -4.82 -3.12 -3.44
C LEU A 38 -4.57 -2.30 -4.71
N SER A 39 -3.31 -2.17 -5.09
CA SER A 39 -2.90 -1.51 -6.31
C SER A 39 -1.86 -2.35 -7.07
N LYS A 40 -1.83 -2.24 -8.40
CA LYS A 40 -0.93 -3.03 -9.27
C LYS A 40 0.44 -2.40 -9.42
N SER A 41 0.56 -1.11 -9.17
CA SER A 41 1.79 -0.33 -9.31
C SER A 41 1.83 0.84 -8.31
N LEU A 42 2.98 1.52 -8.21
CA LEU A 42 3.10 2.72 -7.39
C LEU A 42 2.26 3.86 -7.99
N ASP A 43 2.31 4.04 -9.31
CA ASP A 43 1.54 5.07 -10.02
C ASP A 43 0.03 4.90 -9.83
N ASP A 44 -0.48 3.67 -9.96
CA ASP A 44 -1.89 3.36 -9.70
C ASP A 44 -2.27 3.68 -8.24
N ALA A 45 -1.35 3.48 -7.29
CA ALA A 45 -1.60 3.82 -5.88
C ALA A 45 -1.60 5.34 -5.64
N LEU A 46 -0.75 6.10 -6.35
CA LEU A 46 -0.74 7.55 -6.29
C LEU A 46 -2.00 8.14 -6.92
N ALA A 47 -2.44 7.62 -8.07
CA ALA A 47 -3.70 8.02 -8.70
C ALA A 47 -4.91 7.74 -7.80
N LEU A 48 -4.89 6.64 -7.04
CA LEU A 48 -5.91 6.35 -6.03
C LEU A 48 -5.92 7.41 -4.91
N LEU A 49 -4.73 7.82 -4.44
CA LEU A 49 -4.58 8.83 -3.38
C LEU A 49 -5.06 10.23 -3.83
N ASP A 50 -5.01 10.52 -5.13
CA ASP A 50 -5.56 11.76 -5.70
C ASP A 50 -7.09 11.81 -5.73
N SER A 51 -7.79 10.71 -5.43
CA SER A 51 -9.24 10.72 -5.32
C SER A 51 -9.71 11.70 -4.22
N PRO A 52 -10.84 12.42 -4.41
CA PRO A 52 -11.32 13.42 -3.44
C PRO A 52 -11.50 12.88 -2.01
N GLU A 53 -11.90 11.61 -1.89
CA GLU A 53 -12.07 10.95 -0.60
C GLU A 53 -10.73 10.78 0.14
N LEU A 54 -9.68 10.34 -0.55
CA LEU A 54 -8.39 10.07 0.06
C LEU A 54 -7.55 11.33 0.22
N LYS A 55 -7.64 12.25 -0.74
CA LYS A 55 -6.92 13.53 -0.72
C LYS A 55 -7.26 14.40 0.48
N SER A 56 -8.47 14.28 1.03
CA SER A 56 -8.90 14.99 2.25
C SER A 56 -8.53 14.26 3.55
N LYS A 57 -8.17 12.97 3.48
CA LYS A 57 -7.88 12.12 4.65
C LYS A 57 -6.39 11.82 4.83
N VAL A 58 -5.60 11.94 3.76
CA VAL A 58 -4.17 11.59 3.73
C VAL A 58 -3.34 12.87 3.75
N ASP A 59 -2.48 12.99 4.76
CA ASP A 59 -1.50 14.08 4.88
C ASP A 59 -0.16 13.68 4.26
N MET A 60 0.41 12.55 4.70
CA MET A 60 1.70 12.04 4.22
C MET A 60 1.64 10.59 3.75
N VAL A 61 2.39 10.30 2.70
CA VAL A 61 2.50 8.97 2.09
C VAL A 61 3.89 8.38 2.37
N TRP A 62 3.94 7.16 2.90
CA TRP A 62 5.19 6.48 3.24
C TRP A 62 5.33 5.17 2.46
N ILE A 63 6.44 5.02 1.74
CA ILE A 63 6.84 3.72 1.20
C ILE A 63 7.54 2.95 2.31
N VAL A 64 6.89 1.92 2.85
CA VAL A 64 7.45 1.05 3.91
C VAL A 64 8.01 -0.26 3.34
N GLY A 65 8.54 -0.20 2.11
CA GLY A 65 9.15 -1.31 1.40
C GLY A 65 8.22 -2.11 0.49
N GLY A 66 8.68 -3.22 -0.09
CA GLY A 66 10.03 -3.81 0.03
C GLY A 66 11.01 -3.33 -1.05
N THR A 67 12.15 -4.02 -1.20
CA THR A 67 13.24 -3.65 -2.13
C THR A 67 12.76 -3.34 -3.55
N SER A 68 11.83 -4.12 -4.10
CA SER A 68 11.28 -3.86 -5.44
C SER A 68 10.50 -2.56 -5.53
N VAL A 69 9.81 -2.16 -4.46
CA VAL A 69 9.06 -0.90 -4.39
C VAL A 69 10.02 0.26 -4.20
N TYR A 70 11.06 0.10 -3.38
CA TYR A 70 12.09 1.12 -3.21
C TYR A 70 12.84 1.40 -4.51
N LYS A 71 13.21 0.37 -5.27
CA LYS A 71 13.87 0.56 -6.58
C LYS A 71 13.04 1.42 -7.52
N VAL A 72 11.74 1.13 -7.64
CA VAL A 72 10.80 1.90 -8.49
C VAL A 72 10.69 3.38 -8.09
N HIS A 73 10.97 3.72 -6.82
CA HIS A 73 10.91 5.10 -6.37
C HIS A 73 12.25 5.86 -6.48
N LEU A 74 13.37 5.14 -6.45
CA LEU A 74 14.72 5.72 -6.50
C LEU A 74 15.23 5.91 -7.93
N GLU A 75 14.63 5.23 -8.90
CA GLU A 75 14.85 5.38 -10.35
C GLU A 75 13.88 6.41 -10.92
#